data_AF-A0A1Q9RBM0-F1
#
_entry.id   AF-A0A1Q9RBM0-F1
#
_cell.length_a   1.000
_cell.length_b   1.000
_cell.length_c   1.000
_cell.angle_alpha   90.00
_cell.angle_beta   90.00
_cell.angle_gamma   90.00
#
_symmetry.space_group_name_H-M   'P 1'
#
loop_
_entity.id
_entity.type
_entity.pdbx_description
1 polymer ?
#
loop_
_entity_poly.entity_id
_entity_poly.type
_entity_poly.pdbx_seq_one_letter_code
_entity_poly.pdbx_strand_id
1 'polypeptide(L)'
;MNTLAKMVQTQLLRAIDNDDLVLPTLPEVALSIREAAEDTEISVADLSKVIGRDAALAARLIKVVNSPLLRAITEVTDLQTAITRLGVNYSCNLAIGLVIEQIFHARSETVEQKMREIWAKSLEVAGVSYELAARYTELKADQAALAGLVHQIGVLPILTYAEEHNELLSDPVCLNHVIEQIHPVLGDKILSVWEFPDQLANLPGEVQDLDRHSAQVDYVDIVQIARALCDNTGRERPATVLPAYRHLAVPAAGLFSEDDLLDARLMFR
;
A
#
# COMPACT_ATOMS: atom_id res chain seq x y z
N MET A 1 -22.60 -19.98 1.04
CA MET A 1 -22.13 -19.04 2.08
C MET A 1 -22.40 -19.64 3.44
N ASN A 2 -21.37 -19.82 4.25
CA ASN A 2 -21.48 -20.29 5.63
C ASN A 2 -22.21 -19.22 6.48
N THR A 3 -23.11 -19.62 7.39
CA THR A 3 -23.89 -18.71 8.25
C THR A 3 -22.98 -17.82 9.11
N LEU A 4 -21.83 -18.36 9.50
CA LEU A 4 -20.79 -17.66 10.27
C LEU A 4 -20.24 -16.44 9.52
N ALA A 5 -19.92 -16.59 8.23
CA ALA A 5 -19.36 -15.51 7.40
C ALA A 5 -20.29 -14.30 7.33
N LYS A 6 -21.59 -14.54 7.10
CA LYS A 6 -22.60 -13.47 7.04
C LYS A 6 -22.81 -12.80 8.39
N MET A 7 -22.78 -13.58 9.47
CA MET A 7 -22.93 -13.04 10.83
C MET A 7 -21.75 -12.14 11.19
N VAL A 8 -20.52 -12.61 10.98
CA VAL A 8 -19.30 -11.83 11.23
C VAL A 8 -19.26 -10.59 10.36
N GLN A 9 -19.61 -10.71 9.08
CA GLN A 9 -19.71 -9.57 8.17
C GLN A 9 -20.70 -8.53 8.70
N THR A 10 -21.89 -8.97 9.13
CA THR A 10 -22.91 -8.06 9.68
C THR A 10 -22.44 -7.42 10.98
N GLN A 11 -21.72 -8.15 11.84
CA GLN A 11 -21.16 -7.62 13.08
C GLN A 11 -20.09 -6.57 12.81
N LEU A 12 -19.15 -6.85 11.90
CA LEU A 12 -18.10 -5.90 11.52
C LEU A 12 -18.68 -4.65 10.85
N LEU A 13 -19.63 -4.80 9.92
CA LEU A 13 -20.31 -3.65 9.30
C LEU A 13 -21.06 -2.80 10.33
N ARG A 14 -21.77 -3.43 11.28
CA ARG A 14 -22.43 -2.68 12.37
C ARG A 14 -21.42 -1.99 13.28
N ALA A 15 -20.31 -2.65 13.60
CA ALA A 15 -19.25 -2.04 14.40
C ALA A 15 -18.60 -0.85 13.67
N ILE A 16 -18.52 -0.90 12.33
CA ILE A 16 -18.10 0.22 11.50
C ILE A 16 -19.12 1.36 11.58
N ASP A 17 -20.40 1.07 11.38
CA ASP A 17 -21.48 2.08 11.38
C ASP A 17 -21.65 2.77 12.74
N ASN A 18 -21.37 2.05 13.83
CA ASN A 18 -21.49 2.55 15.21
C ASN A 18 -20.20 3.20 15.75
N ASP A 19 -19.11 3.24 14.98
CA ASP A 19 -17.77 3.62 15.47
C ASP A 19 -17.25 2.75 16.64
N ASP A 20 -17.75 1.51 16.77
CA ASP A 20 -17.36 0.55 17.80
C ASP A 20 -16.06 -0.21 17.46
N LEU A 21 -15.61 -0.15 16.20
CA LEU A 21 -14.39 -0.82 15.76
C LEU A 21 -13.15 0.00 16.15
N VAL A 22 -12.21 -0.62 16.86
CA VAL A 22 -10.92 0.00 17.16
C VAL A 22 -10.11 0.08 15.86
N LEU A 23 -10.09 1.27 15.25
CA LEU A 23 -9.26 1.54 14.09
C LEU A 23 -7.80 1.74 14.54
N PRO A 24 -6.82 1.29 13.75
CA PRO A 24 -5.42 1.57 14.04
C PRO A 24 -5.18 3.08 14.00
N THR A 25 -4.36 3.57 14.92
CA THR A 25 -3.89 4.95 14.94
C THR A 25 -2.62 5.07 14.10
N LEU A 26 -2.51 6.13 13.30
CA LEU A 26 -1.27 6.43 12.59
C LEU A 26 -0.13 6.72 13.60
N PRO A 27 1.03 6.05 13.49
CA PRO A 27 2.14 6.30 14.40
C PRO A 27 2.60 7.76 14.37
N GLU A 28 3.02 8.29 15.53
CA GLU A 28 3.48 9.69 15.69
C GLU A 28 4.62 10.05 14.72
N VAL A 29 5.48 9.09 14.39
CA VAL A 29 6.56 9.26 13.41
C VAL A 29 6.01 9.50 12.01
N ALA A 30 4.97 8.77 11.58
CA ALA A 30 4.33 8.99 10.28
C ALA A 30 3.60 10.35 10.23
N LEU A 31 2.94 10.74 11.31
CA LEU A 31 2.35 12.08 11.44
C LEU A 31 3.41 13.18 11.31
N SER A 32 4.53 13.04 12.03
CA SER A 32 5.65 14.00 11.95
C SER A 32 6.25 14.09 10.55
N ILE A 33 6.35 12.96 9.83
CA ILE A 33 6.85 12.93 8.45
C ILE A 33 5.85 13.56 7.48
N ARG A 34 4.55 13.37 7.70
CA ARG A 34 3.49 13.99 6.90
C ARG A 34 3.49 15.50 7.06
N GLU A 35 3.52 16.00 8.30
CA GLU A 35 3.66 17.43 8.60
C GLU A 35 4.93 18.01 7.95
N ALA A 36 6.03 17.27 7.99
CA ALA A 36 7.26 17.63 7.31
C ALA A 36 7.14 17.66 5.77
N ALA A 37 6.26 16.84 5.17
CA ALA A 37 6.01 16.84 3.72
C ALA A 37 5.13 18.03 3.27
N GLU A 38 4.29 18.55 4.17
CA GLU A 38 3.43 19.71 3.91
C GLU A 38 4.20 21.03 3.99
N ASP A 39 5.35 21.06 4.69
CA ASP A 39 6.25 22.20 4.74
C ASP A 39 7.06 22.33 3.44
N THR A 40 6.70 23.32 2.61
CA THR A 40 7.36 23.58 1.33
C THR A 40 8.80 24.08 1.48
N GLU A 41 9.21 24.52 2.67
CA GLU A 41 10.53 25.07 2.96
C GLU A 41 11.42 24.10 3.73
N ILE A 42 10.96 22.86 3.97
CA ILE A 42 11.73 21.89 4.74
C ILE A 42 13.08 21.57 4.08
N SER A 43 14.14 21.63 4.88
CA SER A 43 15.47 21.24 4.41
C SER A 43 15.65 19.71 4.45
N VAL A 44 16.45 19.18 3.54
CA VAL A 44 16.89 17.77 3.56
C VAL A 44 17.48 17.39 4.92
N ALA A 45 18.25 18.30 5.54
CA ALA A 45 18.88 18.06 6.83
C ALA A 45 17.84 17.93 7.95
N ASP A 46 16.75 18.71 7.91
CA ASP A 46 15.69 18.63 8.92
C ASP A 46 14.81 17.40 8.73
N LEU A 47 14.44 17.06 7.48
CA LEU A 47 13.76 15.79 7.20
C LEU A 47 14.62 14.59 7.64
N SER A 48 15.94 14.63 7.39
CA SER A 48 16.86 13.59 7.85
C SER A 48 16.89 13.45 9.37
N LYS A 49 16.70 14.54 10.13
CA LYS A 49 16.59 14.47 11.60
C LYS A 49 15.26 13.85 12.03
N VAL A 50 14.17 14.13 11.32
CA VAL A 50 12.84 13.56 11.62
C VAL A 50 12.86 12.05 11.40
N ILE A 51 13.24 11.61 10.19
CA ILE A 51 13.32 10.18 9.83
C ILE A 51 14.41 9.47 10.66
N GLY A 52 15.55 10.13 10.88
CA GLY A 52 16.68 9.57 11.61
C GLY A 52 16.45 9.30 13.10
N ARG A 53 15.31 9.72 13.67
CA ARG A 53 14.89 9.32 15.03
C ARG A 53 14.61 7.82 15.12
N ASP A 54 14.18 7.20 14.01
CA ASP A 54 14.00 5.77 13.89
C ASP A 54 15.13 5.18 13.01
N ALA A 55 16.09 4.52 13.65
CA ALA A 55 17.23 3.92 12.97
C ALA A 55 16.81 2.79 12.01
N ALA A 56 15.74 2.06 12.33
CA ALA A 56 15.23 1.00 11.46
C ALA A 56 14.59 1.61 10.21
N LEU A 57 13.79 2.66 10.37
CA LEU A 57 13.20 3.39 9.24
C LEU A 57 14.30 3.99 8.33
N ALA A 58 15.31 4.63 8.91
CA ALA A 58 16.44 5.20 8.17
C ALA A 58 17.18 4.12 7.35
N ALA A 59 17.51 2.98 7.97
CA ALA A 59 18.18 1.87 7.29
C ALA A 59 17.34 1.31 6.15
N ARG A 60 16.02 1.19 6.35
CA ARG A 60 15.09 0.72 5.32
C ARG A 60 14.98 1.69 4.16
N LEU A 61 14.94 3.00 4.41
CA LEU A 61 14.93 4.00 3.35
C LEU A 61 16.20 3.91 2.48
N ILE A 62 17.37 3.80 3.12
CA ILE A 62 18.66 3.60 2.44
C ILE A 62 18.62 2.33 1.57
N LYS A 63 18.08 1.23 2.11
CA LYS A 63 17.94 -0.03 1.38
C LYS A 63 17.09 0.12 0.12
N VAL A 64 15.95 0.81 0.19
CA VAL A 64 15.08 1.06 -0.97
C VAL A 64 15.79 1.90 -2.03
N VAL A 65 16.54 2.93 -1.63
CA VAL A 65 17.33 3.77 -2.56
C VAL A 65 18.40 2.97 -3.33
N ASN A 66 18.89 1.89 -2.73
CA ASN A 66 19.85 0.97 -3.33
C ASN A 66 19.19 -0.23 -4.05
N SER A 67 17.87 -0.29 -4.12
CA SER A 67 17.14 -1.35 -4.84
C SER A 67 17.46 -1.34 -6.34
N PRO A 68 17.29 -2.47 -7.08
CA PRO A 68 17.61 -2.54 -8.50
C PRO A 68 17.01 -1.42 -9.35
N LEU A 69 15.79 -1.00 -9.00
CA LEU A 69 15.03 0.04 -9.68
C LEU A 69 15.59 1.45 -9.42
N LEU A 70 16.06 1.71 -8.19
CA LEU A 70 16.52 3.03 -7.77
C LEU A 70 18.04 3.15 -7.64
N ARG A 71 18.83 2.08 -7.75
CA ARG A 71 20.26 2.10 -7.42
C ARG A 71 21.04 3.08 -8.31
N ALA A 72 22.03 3.74 -7.71
CA ALA A 72 23.00 4.56 -8.42
C ALA A 72 24.22 3.71 -8.81
N ILE A 73 25.12 4.34 -9.57
CA ILE A 73 26.47 3.82 -9.81
C ILE A 73 27.23 3.65 -8.48
N THR A 74 26.99 4.55 -7.52
CA THR A 74 27.59 4.52 -6.18
C THR A 74 26.52 4.17 -5.16
N GLU A 75 26.86 3.24 -4.26
CA GLU A 75 26.00 2.86 -3.13
C GLU A 75 25.77 4.04 -2.19
N VAL A 76 24.50 4.27 -1.83
CA VAL A 76 24.11 5.27 -0.84
C VAL A 76 24.23 4.66 0.55
N THR A 77 24.99 5.28 1.45
CA THR A 77 25.29 4.72 2.78
C THR A 77 24.76 5.58 3.94
N ASP A 78 24.18 6.75 3.65
CA ASP A 78 23.63 7.66 4.64
C ASP A 78 22.27 8.23 4.23
N LEU A 79 21.49 8.61 5.25
CA LEU A 79 20.11 9.05 5.09
C LEU A 79 19.99 10.40 4.36
N GLN A 80 20.93 11.32 4.59
CA GLN A 80 20.87 12.64 3.98
C GLN A 80 21.11 12.55 2.47
N THR A 81 22.06 11.72 2.03
CA THR A 81 22.29 11.40 0.63
C THR A 81 21.09 10.68 0.01
N ALA A 82 20.47 9.74 0.74
CA ALA A 82 19.24 9.09 0.30
C ALA A 82 18.12 10.11 0.03
N ILE A 83 17.86 11.02 0.98
CA ILE A 83 16.81 12.05 0.84
C ILE A 83 17.14 13.05 -0.27
N THR A 84 18.39 13.49 -0.37
CA THR A 84 18.83 14.41 -1.43
C THR A 84 18.56 13.82 -2.81
N ARG A 85 18.77 12.51 -2.95
CA ARG A 85 18.64 11.80 -4.21
C ARG A 85 17.19 11.54 -4.60
N LEU A 86 16.36 11.08 -3.65
CA LEU A 86 14.94 10.83 -3.89
C LEU A 86 14.13 12.12 -3.99
N GLY A 87 14.60 13.18 -3.32
CA GLY A 87 13.82 14.36 -3.02
C GLY A 87 12.98 14.19 -1.75
N VAL A 88 12.58 15.33 -1.18
CA VAL A 88 11.84 15.43 0.09
C VAL A 88 10.52 14.66 0.02
N ASN A 89 9.64 15.02 -0.93
CA ASN A 89 8.30 14.43 -1.05
C ASN A 89 8.33 12.91 -1.18
N TYR A 90 9.20 12.40 -2.05
CA TYR A 90 9.33 10.96 -2.23
C TYR A 90 9.84 10.28 -0.95
N SER A 91 10.86 10.84 -0.32
CA SER A 91 11.37 10.31 0.96
C SER A 91 10.28 10.27 2.03
N CYS A 92 9.44 11.29 2.11
CA CYS A 92 8.31 11.34 3.05
C CYS A 92 7.27 10.25 2.75
N ASN A 93 6.80 10.14 1.51
CA ASN A 93 5.81 9.13 1.11
C ASN A 93 6.31 7.71 1.31
N LEU A 94 7.58 7.47 0.96
CA LEU A 94 8.23 6.19 1.17
C LEU A 94 8.35 5.89 2.67
N ALA A 95 8.79 6.85 3.47
CA ALA A 95 8.93 6.68 4.91
C ALA A 95 7.58 6.46 5.61
N ILE A 96 6.51 7.17 5.23
CA ILE A 96 5.14 6.95 5.72
C ILE A 96 4.71 5.51 5.45
N GLY A 97 4.88 5.05 4.20
CA GLY A 97 4.58 3.67 3.83
C GLY A 97 5.37 2.64 4.65
N LEU A 98 6.66 2.87 4.88
CA LEU A 98 7.50 1.98 5.68
C LEU A 98 7.14 2.01 7.19
N VAL A 99 6.68 3.14 7.72
CA VAL A 99 6.17 3.24 9.10
C VAL A 99 4.85 2.49 9.26
N ILE A 100 3.98 2.51 8.26
CA ILE A 100 2.71 1.76 8.28
C ILE A 100 2.95 0.25 8.45
N GLU A 101 4.06 -0.29 7.96
CA GLU A 101 4.43 -1.70 8.23
C GLU A 101 4.53 -2.02 9.72
N GLN A 102 4.97 -1.07 10.55
CA GLN A 102 5.08 -1.27 11.99
C GLN A 102 3.71 -1.48 12.66
N ILE A 103 2.61 -1.28 11.95
CA ILE A 103 1.24 -1.55 12.40
C ILE A 103 0.84 -3.02 12.07
N PHE A 104 1.52 -3.68 11.12
CA PHE A 104 1.27 -5.08 10.73
C PHE A 104 1.90 -6.08 11.72
N HIS A 105 1.51 -6.00 12.99
CA HIS A 105 1.91 -6.95 14.03
C HIS A 105 0.68 -7.57 14.72
N ALA A 106 0.75 -8.87 14.98
CA ALA A 106 -0.28 -9.65 15.66
C ALA A 106 0.33 -10.49 16.79
N ARG A 107 -0.50 -10.95 17.73
CA ARG A 107 -0.07 -11.80 18.87
C ARG A 107 0.02 -13.27 18.50
N SER A 108 -0.82 -13.71 17.56
CA SER A 108 -0.94 -15.06 17.05
C SER A 108 -0.06 -15.25 15.83
N GLU A 109 0.77 -16.29 15.83
CA GLU A 109 1.69 -16.62 14.73
C GLU A 109 0.95 -16.80 13.39
N THR A 110 -0.25 -17.39 13.42
CA THR A 110 -1.07 -17.58 12.21
C THR A 110 -1.54 -16.26 11.62
N VAL A 111 -1.96 -15.32 12.47
CA VAL A 111 -2.40 -13.98 12.04
C VAL A 111 -1.21 -13.15 11.58
N GLU A 112 -0.09 -13.23 12.30
CA GLU A 112 1.14 -12.53 11.99
C GLU A 112 1.71 -12.96 10.63
N GLN A 113 1.69 -14.26 10.33
CA GLN A 113 2.08 -14.79 9.03
C GLN A 113 1.19 -14.25 7.91
N LYS A 114 -0.13 -14.19 8.12
CA LYS A 114 -1.08 -13.65 7.13
C LYS A 114 -0.92 -12.14 6.92
N MET A 115 -0.64 -11.39 7.98
CA MET A 115 -0.29 -9.97 7.89
C MET A 115 0.99 -9.77 7.08
N ARG A 116 2.03 -10.56 7.32
CA ARG A 116 3.28 -10.52 6.55
C ARG A 116 3.07 -10.84 5.07
N GLU A 117 2.24 -11.81 4.74
CA GLU A 117 1.91 -12.15 3.35
C GLU A 117 1.20 -10.99 2.62
N ILE A 118 0.22 -10.38 3.27
CA ILE A 118 -0.55 -9.25 2.72
C ILE A 118 0.33 -8.01 2.58
N TRP A 119 1.20 -7.76 3.56
CA TRP A 119 2.17 -6.69 3.49
C TRP A 119 3.19 -6.91 2.36
N ALA A 120 3.77 -8.11 2.27
CA ALA A 120 4.70 -8.47 1.21
C ALA A 120 4.08 -8.31 -0.19
N LYS A 121 2.77 -8.57 -0.31
CA LYS A 121 2.01 -8.32 -1.53
C LYS A 121 1.84 -6.83 -1.82
N SER A 122 1.53 -6.04 -0.79
CA SER A 122 1.39 -4.59 -0.91
C SER A 122 2.70 -3.93 -1.35
N LEU A 123 3.85 -4.44 -0.88
CA LEU A 123 5.17 -4.00 -1.34
C LEU A 123 5.39 -4.29 -2.85
N GLU A 124 5.00 -5.47 -3.34
CA GLU A 124 5.07 -5.81 -4.77
C GLU A 124 4.19 -4.86 -5.60
N VAL A 125 2.96 -4.64 -5.16
CA VAL A 125 2.01 -3.72 -5.83
C VAL A 125 2.53 -2.29 -5.81
N ALA A 126 3.13 -1.84 -4.71
CA ALA A 126 3.72 -0.51 -4.58
C ALA A 126 4.87 -0.29 -5.57
N GLY A 127 5.79 -1.25 -5.69
CA GLY A 127 6.91 -1.15 -6.62
C GLY A 127 6.47 -1.14 -8.08
N VAL A 128 5.49 -1.99 -8.44
CA VAL A 128 4.89 -1.98 -9.79
C VAL A 128 4.10 -0.69 -10.04
N SER A 129 3.38 -0.17 -9.04
CA SER A 129 2.65 1.09 -9.15
C SER A 129 3.59 2.28 -9.36
N TYR A 130 4.73 2.30 -8.66
CA TYR A 130 5.79 3.28 -8.86
C TYR A 130 6.25 3.28 -10.32
N GLU A 131 6.61 2.10 -10.83
CA GLU A 131 7.17 1.98 -12.17
C GLU A 131 6.16 2.29 -13.27
N LEU A 132 4.90 1.89 -13.08
CA LEU A 132 3.81 2.24 -13.99
C LEU A 132 3.63 3.75 -14.08
N ALA A 133 3.54 4.42 -12.93
CA ALA A 133 3.36 5.86 -12.89
C ALA A 133 4.56 6.58 -13.52
N ALA A 134 5.78 6.16 -13.18
CA ALA A 134 7.03 6.76 -13.66
C ALA A 134 7.24 6.63 -15.18
N ARG A 135 6.83 5.51 -15.78
CA ARG A 135 7.05 5.24 -17.22
C ARG A 135 5.92 5.72 -18.13
N TYR A 136 4.67 5.66 -17.65
CA TYR A 136 3.50 5.75 -18.53
C TYR A 136 2.55 6.90 -18.21
N THR A 137 2.79 7.69 -17.16
CA THR A 137 1.88 8.76 -16.75
C THR A 137 2.62 10.03 -16.31
N GLU A 138 1.85 11.09 -16.08
CA GLU A 138 2.33 12.31 -15.40
C GLU A 138 2.05 12.29 -13.88
N LEU A 139 1.53 11.17 -13.35
CA LEU A 139 1.28 11.01 -11.92
C LEU A 139 2.61 10.92 -11.16
N LYS A 140 2.62 11.44 -9.93
CA LYS A 140 3.77 11.32 -9.03
C LYS A 140 3.99 9.85 -8.65
N ALA A 141 5.12 9.27 -9.05
CA ALA A 141 5.42 7.86 -8.86
C ALA A 141 5.52 7.45 -7.37
N ASP A 142 5.99 8.35 -6.51
CA ASP A 142 6.05 8.17 -5.06
C ASP A 142 4.65 8.07 -4.43
N GLN A 143 3.69 8.86 -4.92
CA GLN A 143 2.29 8.76 -4.50
C GLN A 143 1.65 7.46 -5.02
N ALA A 144 2.00 7.00 -6.22
CA ALA A 144 1.55 5.70 -6.73
C ALA A 144 2.11 4.54 -5.92
N ALA A 145 3.37 4.63 -5.47
CA ALA A 145 3.95 3.66 -4.55
C ALA A 145 3.20 3.63 -3.21
N LEU A 146 2.93 4.80 -2.62
CA LEU A 146 2.16 4.93 -1.39
C LEU A 146 0.74 4.35 -1.55
N ALA A 147 0.07 4.64 -2.67
CA ALA A 147 -1.22 4.07 -3.03
C ALA A 147 -1.19 2.53 -3.02
N GLY A 148 -0.16 1.93 -3.63
CA GLY A 148 0.05 0.49 -3.62
C GLY A 148 0.35 -0.09 -2.23
N LEU A 149 1.00 0.67 -1.33
CA LEU A 149 1.25 0.23 0.05
C LEU A 149 -0.03 0.23 0.89
N VAL A 150 -0.93 1.21 0.69
CA VAL A 150 -2.10 1.39 1.55
C VAL A 150 -3.39 0.75 1.02
N HIS A 151 -3.40 0.23 -0.21
CA HIS A 151 -4.61 -0.30 -0.85
C HIS A 151 -5.31 -1.43 -0.08
N GLN A 152 -4.59 -2.15 0.78
CA GLN A 152 -5.08 -3.25 1.62
C GLN A 152 -5.06 -2.94 3.12
N ILE A 153 -4.95 -1.68 3.52
CA ILE A 153 -4.82 -1.31 4.94
C ILE A 153 -6.01 -1.76 5.80
N GLY A 154 -7.22 -1.82 5.23
CA GLY A 154 -8.43 -2.25 5.91
C GLY A 154 -8.46 -3.73 6.33
N VAL A 155 -7.48 -4.52 5.91
CA VAL A 155 -7.31 -5.91 6.36
C VAL A 155 -6.92 -5.96 7.85
N LEU A 156 -6.14 -4.98 8.32
CA LEU A 156 -5.59 -4.95 9.68
C LEU A 156 -6.66 -5.15 10.76
N PRO A 157 -7.69 -4.29 10.87
CA PRO A 157 -8.72 -4.47 11.89
C PRO A 157 -9.50 -5.79 11.77
N ILE A 158 -9.65 -6.34 10.56
CA ILE A 158 -10.32 -7.65 10.36
C ILE A 158 -9.49 -8.77 10.96
N LEU A 159 -8.18 -8.75 10.75
CA LEU A 159 -7.26 -9.74 11.31
C LEU A 159 -7.13 -9.61 12.83
N THR A 160 -7.10 -8.39 13.36
CA THR A 160 -7.16 -8.14 14.81
C THR A 160 -8.46 -8.68 15.40
N TYR A 161 -9.61 -8.43 14.76
CA TYR A 161 -10.89 -8.99 15.20
C TYR A 161 -10.91 -10.52 15.15
N ALA A 162 -10.34 -11.11 14.10
CA ALA A 162 -10.26 -12.57 13.96
C ALA A 162 -9.36 -13.20 15.04
N GLU A 163 -8.32 -12.50 15.49
CA GLU A 163 -7.47 -12.94 16.61
C GLU A 163 -8.26 -13.09 17.92
N GLU A 164 -9.26 -12.25 18.16
CA GLU A 164 -10.15 -12.32 19.32
C GLU A 164 -11.27 -13.37 19.14
N HIS A 165 -11.52 -13.83 17.90
CA HIS A 165 -12.62 -14.72 17.52
C HIS A 165 -12.12 -15.97 16.78
N ASN A 166 -11.62 -16.96 17.53
CA ASN A 166 -10.94 -18.16 17.02
C ASN A 166 -11.73 -19.01 16.00
N GLU A 167 -13.06 -18.89 15.97
CA GLU A 167 -13.92 -19.56 14.97
C GLU A 167 -13.62 -19.12 13.54
N LEU A 168 -13.27 -17.83 13.34
CA LEU A 168 -12.90 -17.28 12.03
C LEU A 168 -11.52 -17.77 11.57
N LEU A 169 -10.56 -17.86 12.50
CA LEU A 169 -9.21 -18.37 12.19
C LEU A 169 -9.23 -19.85 11.80
N SER A 170 -10.20 -20.60 12.33
CA SER A 170 -10.37 -22.02 12.05
C SER A 170 -10.97 -22.30 10.65
N ASP A 171 -11.49 -21.28 9.95
CA ASP A 171 -12.01 -21.38 8.57
C ASP A 171 -11.35 -20.33 7.65
N PRO A 172 -10.16 -20.64 7.09
CA PRO A 172 -9.42 -19.70 6.24
C PRO A 172 -10.19 -19.25 4.98
N VAL A 173 -11.09 -20.08 4.47
CA VAL A 173 -11.92 -19.74 3.30
C VAL A 173 -12.94 -18.67 3.68
N CYS A 174 -13.61 -18.85 4.83
CA CYS A 174 -14.50 -17.85 5.38
C CYS A 174 -13.77 -16.55 5.69
N LEU A 175 -12.59 -16.61 6.33
CA LEU A 175 -11.80 -15.42 6.66
C LEU A 175 -11.41 -14.62 5.41
N ASN A 176 -10.92 -15.28 4.36
CA ASN A 176 -10.57 -14.60 3.11
C ASN A 176 -11.78 -13.92 2.47
N HIS A 177 -12.94 -14.58 2.46
CA HIS A 177 -14.17 -13.99 1.94
C HIS A 177 -14.60 -12.75 2.74
N VAL A 178 -14.55 -12.81 4.08
CA VAL A 178 -14.85 -11.67 4.95
C VAL A 178 -13.88 -10.51 4.68
N ILE A 179 -12.59 -10.82 4.53
CA ILE A 179 -11.57 -9.83 4.19
C ILE A 179 -11.91 -9.13 2.87
N GLU A 180 -12.08 -9.88 1.78
CA GLU A 180 -12.37 -9.34 0.44
C GLU A 180 -13.60 -8.42 0.40
N GLN A 181 -14.60 -8.69 1.24
CA GLN A 181 -15.84 -7.90 1.26
C GLN A 181 -15.77 -6.64 2.12
N ILE A 182 -14.97 -6.65 3.19
CA ILE A 182 -15.03 -5.61 4.24
C ILE A 182 -13.79 -4.74 4.25
N HIS A 183 -12.63 -5.28 3.87
CA HIS A 183 -11.38 -4.52 3.87
C HIS A 183 -11.43 -3.24 3.01
N PRO A 184 -12.19 -3.15 1.90
CA PRO A 184 -12.24 -1.92 1.11
C PRO A 184 -12.88 -0.78 1.91
N VAL A 185 -14.06 -1.01 2.50
CA VAL A 185 -14.80 -0.03 3.31
C VAL A 185 -14.00 0.38 4.55
N LEU A 186 -13.32 -0.58 5.19
CA LEU A 186 -12.44 -0.29 6.32
C LEU A 186 -11.21 0.49 5.91
N GLY A 187 -10.65 0.17 4.75
CA GLY A 187 -9.51 0.90 4.19
C GLY A 187 -9.86 2.36 3.97
N ASP A 188 -11.00 2.62 3.34
CA ASP A 188 -11.46 3.98 3.07
C ASP A 188 -11.62 4.78 4.36
N LYS A 189 -12.23 4.16 5.37
CA LYS A 189 -12.43 4.78 6.69
C LYS A 189 -11.11 5.06 7.40
N ILE A 190 -10.15 4.10 7.39
CA ILE A 190 -8.83 4.28 8.01
C ILE A 190 -8.10 5.45 7.36
N LEU A 191 -8.02 5.47 6.03
CA LEU A 191 -7.28 6.51 5.31
C LEU A 191 -7.93 7.88 5.45
N SER A 192 -9.26 7.94 5.51
CA SER A 192 -10.01 9.17 5.80
C SER A 192 -9.73 9.69 7.21
N VAL A 193 -9.76 8.82 8.23
CA VAL A 193 -9.43 9.19 9.63
C VAL A 193 -7.97 9.61 9.76
N TRP A 194 -7.08 9.03 8.96
CA TRP A 194 -5.69 9.43 8.86
C TRP A 194 -5.47 10.62 7.93
N GLU A 195 -6.53 11.31 7.50
CA GLU A 195 -6.46 12.55 6.71
C GLU A 195 -5.59 12.42 5.45
N PHE A 196 -5.58 11.24 4.82
CA PHE A 196 -4.95 11.09 3.51
C PHE A 196 -5.70 11.93 2.47
N PRO A 197 -5.02 12.42 1.41
CA PRO A 197 -5.69 13.16 0.34
C PRO A 197 -6.82 12.34 -0.30
N ASP A 198 -7.89 12.99 -0.76
CA ASP A 198 -9.09 12.33 -1.33
C ASP A 198 -8.78 11.28 -2.40
N GLN A 199 -7.72 11.50 -3.18
CA GLN A 199 -7.23 10.57 -4.22
C GLN A 199 -6.75 9.23 -3.67
N LEU A 200 -6.35 9.18 -2.40
CA LEU A 200 -5.92 7.99 -1.67
C LEU A 200 -6.95 7.54 -0.63
N ALA A 201 -7.72 8.48 -0.07
CA ALA A 201 -8.68 8.20 1.01
C ALA A 201 -9.73 7.17 0.61
N ASN A 202 -10.25 7.22 -0.62
CA ASN A 202 -11.27 6.27 -1.12
C ASN A 202 -10.67 5.15 -2.01
N LEU A 203 -9.33 5.08 -2.07
CA LEU A 203 -8.64 4.18 -2.99
C LEU A 203 -8.91 2.70 -2.70
N PRO A 204 -8.89 2.20 -1.44
CA PRO A 204 -9.18 0.80 -1.15
C PRO A 204 -10.54 0.32 -1.70
N GLY A 205 -11.57 1.15 -1.60
CA GLY A 205 -12.90 0.94 -2.16
C GLY A 205 -12.91 0.96 -3.68
N GLU A 206 -12.42 2.05 -4.29
CA GLU A 206 -12.49 2.24 -5.75
C GLU A 206 -11.69 1.20 -6.54
N VAL A 207 -10.57 0.70 -6.00
CA VAL A 207 -9.76 -0.33 -6.66
C VAL A 207 -10.56 -1.63 -6.87
N GLN A 208 -11.60 -1.90 -6.09
CA GLN A 208 -12.43 -3.10 -6.26
C GLN A 208 -13.37 -3.04 -7.47
N ASP A 209 -13.70 -1.83 -7.95
CA ASP A 209 -14.52 -1.66 -9.15
C ASP A 209 -13.66 -1.85 -10.40
N LEU A 210 -13.43 -3.11 -10.79
CA LEU A 210 -12.63 -3.47 -11.96
C LEU A 210 -13.25 -3.04 -13.30
N ASP A 211 -14.50 -2.56 -13.30
CA ASP A 211 -15.21 -2.05 -14.46
C ASP A 211 -15.34 -0.50 -14.42
N ARG A 212 -14.62 0.15 -13.50
CA ARG A 212 -14.53 1.61 -13.35
C ARG A 212 -14.01 2.29 -14.61
N HIS A 213 -14.57 3.45 -14.93
CA HIS A 213 -14.14 4.31 -16.02
C HIS A 213 -13.86 5.72 -15.48
N SER A 214 -12.58 6.10 -15.44
CA SER A 214 -12.12 7.43 -15.08
C SER A 214 -12.03 8.34 -16.31
N ALA A 215 -12.12 9.66 -16.11
CA ALA A 215 -11.95 10.64 -17.17
C ALA A 215 -10.46 10.88 -17.53
N GLN A 216 -9.58 10.67 -16.55
CA GLN A 216 -8.12 10.74 -16.68
C GLN A 216 -7.52 9.61 -15.85
N VAL A 217 -6.34 9.11 -16.25
CA VAL A 217 -5.61 8.09 -15.49
C VAL A 217 -5.29 8.63 -14.11
N ASP A 218 -5.67 7.88 -13.08
CA ASP A 218 -5.42 8.22 -11.68
C ASP A 218 -4.72 7.07 -10.91
N TYR A 219 -4.50 7.27 -9.61
CA TYR A 219 -3.83 6.26 -8.77
C TYR A 219 -4.63 4.97 -8.62
N VAL A 220 -5.96 5.01 -8.75
CA VAL A 220 -6.80 3.80 -8.70
C VAL A 220 -6.52 2.94 -9.94
N ASP A 221 -6.46 3.56 -11.12
CA ASP A 221 -6.13 2.86 -12.37
C ASP A 221 -4.75 2.17 -12.28
N ILE A 222 -3.76 2.88 -11.74
CA ILE A 222 -2.40 2.35 -11.55
C ILE A 222 -2.40 1.14 -10.61
N VAL A 223 -3.05 1.25 -9.46
CA VAL A 223 -3.09 0.16 -8.47
C VAL A 223 -3.86 -1.05 -9.01
N GLN A 224 -4.95 -0.85 -9.77
CA GLN A 224 -5.67 -1.96 -10.41
C GLN A 224 -4.80 -2.75 -11.38
N ILE A 225 -4.04 -2.04 -12.23
CA ILE A 225 -3.10 -2.68 -13.16
C ILE A 225 -1.99 -3.39 -12.38
N ALA A 226 -1.39 -2.73 -11.39
CA ALA A 226 -0.31 -3.27 -10.59
C ALA A 226 -0.72 -4.54 -9.84
N ARG A 227 -1.93 -4.57 -9.25
CA ARG A 227 -2.51 -5.76 -8.60
C ARG A 227 -2.58 -6.94 -9.57
N ALA A 228 -3.19 -6.72 -10.72
CA ALA A 228 -3.35 -7.75 -11.75
C ALA A 228 -2.01 -8.24 -12.31
N LEU A 229 -1.02 -7.36 -12.44
CA LEU A 229 0.33 -7.73 -12.85
C LEU A 229 1.10 -8.47 -11.77
N CYS A 230 0.83 -8.20 -10.49
CA CYS A 230 1.45 -8.89 -9.38
C CYS A 230 0.80 -10.25 -9.11
N ASP A 231 -0.46 -10.50 -9.50
CA ASP A 231 -1.13 -11.77 -9.23
C ASP A 231 -0.46 -12.95 -9.96
N ASN A 232 0.16 -13.85 -9.19
CA ASN A 232 0.75 -15.09 -9.69
C ASN A 232 -0.19 -16.29 -9.47
N THR A 233 -1.40 -16.07 -8.93
CA THR A 233 -2.35 -17.15 -8.60
C THR A 233 -3.38 -17.40 -9.71
N GLY A 234 -3.47 -16.49 -10.69
CA GLY A 234 -4.45 -16.55 -11.78
C GLY A 234 -5.89 -16.34 -11.31
N ARG A 235 -6.08 -15.75 -10.13
CA ARG A 235 -7.40 -15.48 -9.54
C ARG A 235 -7.92 -14.10 -9.94
N GLU A 236 -7.02 -13.14 -10.17
CA GLU A 236 -7.40 -11.81 -10.62
C GLU A 236 -7.63 -11.78 -12.14
N ARG A 237 -8.44 -10.80 -12.58
CA ARG A 237 -8.65 -10.55 -14.01
C ARG A 237 -7.30 -10.12 -14.62
N PRO A 238 -6.90 -10.65 -15.80
CA PRO A 238 -5.67 -10.20 -16.45
C PRO A 238 -5.66 -8.69 -16.65
N ALA A 239 -4.52 -8.04 -16.44
CA ALA A 239 -4.42 -6.58 -16.55
C ALA A 239 -4.95 -6.07 -17.90
N THR A 240 -4.67 -6.78 -18.99
CA THR A 240 -5.06 -6.42 -20.37
C THR A 240 -6.56 -6.30 -20.61
N VAL A 241 -7.41 -6.88 -19.76
CA VAL A 241 -8.87 -6.77 -19.89
C VAL A 241 -9.47 -5.62 -19.07
N LEU A 242 -8.69 -5.00 -18.18
CA LEU A 242 -9.16 -3.91 -17.33
C LEU A 242 -9.34 -2.63 -18.15
N PRO A 243 -10.42 -1.85 -17.91
CA PRO A 243 -10.56 -0.50 -18.47
C PRO A 243 -9.35 0.39 -18.16
N ALA A 244 -8.84 0.32 -16.92
CA ALA A 244 -7.63 1.01 -16.48
C ALA A 244 -6.42 0.75 -17.40
N TYR A 245 -6.18 -0.50 -17.79
CA TYR A 245 -5.07 -0.86 -18.68
C TYR A 245 -5.22 -0.23 -20.08
N ARG A 246 -6.45 -0.21 -20.60
CA ARG A 246 -6.73 0.43 -21.90
C ARG A 246 -6.57 1.94 -21.81
N HIS A 247 -6.90 2.52 -20.66
CA HIS A 247 -6.78 3.95 -20.40
C HIS A 247 -5.31 4.41 -20.36
N LEU A 248 -4.40 3.56 -19.87
CA LEU A 248 -2.96 3.84 -19.81
C LEU A 248 -2.29 3.98 -21.20
N ALA A 249 -2.99 3.62 -22.29
CA ALA A 249 -2.50 3.71 -23.68
C ALA A 249 -1.11 3.08 -23.88
N VAL A 250 -0.89 1.92 -23.27
CA VAL A 250 0.38 1.18 -23.27
C VAL A 250 0.93 0.94 -24.69
N PRO A 251 2.26 1.01 -24.89
CA PRO A 251 2.88 0.65 -26.16
C PRO A 251 2.53 -0.77 -26.64
N ALA A 252 2.56 -1.00 -27.95
CA ALA A 252 2.30 -2.32 -28.54
C ALA A 252 3.27 -3.42 -28.07
N ALA A 253 4.43 -3.06 -27.51
CA ALA A 253 5.42 -3.96 -26.92
C ALA A 253 5.02 -4.50 -25.53
N GLY A 254 3.93 -4.00 -24.93
CA GLY A 254 3.52 -4.32 -23.56
C GLY A 254 4.05 -3.34 -22.51
N LEU A 255 3.68 -3.57 -21.24
CA LEU A 255 4.03 -2.70 -20.10
C LEU A 255 5.45 -2.95 -19.57
N PHE A 256 5.87 -4.20 -19.45
CA PHE A 256 7.13 -4.55 -18.79
C PHE A 256 7.76 -5.76 -19.46
N SER A 257 9.10 -5.78 -19.52
CA SER A 257 9.81 -7.06 -19.60
C SER A 257 9.67 -7.84 -18.29
N GLU A 258 9.96 -9.15 -18.31
CA GLU A 258 9.96 -9.94 -17.07
C GLU A 258 10.97 -9.40 -16.04
N ASP A 259 12.11 -8.91 -16.51
CA ASP A 259 13.15 -8.31 -15.66
C ASP A 259 12.69 -6.99 -15.04
N ASP A 260 12.02 -6.11 -15.81
CA ASP A 260 11.46 -4.86 -15.28
C ASP A 260 10.44 -5.13 -14.16
N LEU A 261 9.57 -6.12 -14.37
CA LEU A 261 8.56 -6.49 -13.38
C LEU A 261 9.19 -7.10 -12.12
N LEU A 262 10.25 -7.88 -12.29
CA LEU A 262 11.00 -8.44 -11.17
C LEU A 262 11.69 -7.33 -10.34
N ASP A 263 12.36 -6.40 -11.00
CA ASP A 263 13.03 -5.26 -10.34
C ASP A 263 12.02 -4.40 -9.58
N ALA A 264 10.85 -4.13 -10.18
CA ALA A 264 9.76 -3.40 -9.52
C ALA A 264 9.25 -4.12 -8.28
N ARG A 265 8.99 -5.43 -8.37
CA ARG A 265 8.51 -6.23 -7.22
C ARG A 265 9.54 -6.33 -6.08
N LEU A 266 10.83 -6.19 -6.39
CA LEU A 266 11.93 -6.25 -5.42
C LEU A 266 12.32 -4.89 -4.85
N MET A 267 11.72 -3.79 -5.32
CA MET A 267 12.06 -2.42 -4.92
C MET A 267 12.12 -2.21 -3.39
N PHE A 268 11.21 -2.84 -2.65
CA PHE A 268 11.08 -2.69 -1.19
C PHE A 268 11.71 -3.83 -0.38
N ARG A 269 12.33 -4.83 -1.03
CA ARG A 269 12.81 -6.06 -0.40
C ARG A 269 14.28 -6.07 -0.04
#